data_AF-A0A522VX54-F1
#
_entry.id   AF-A0A522VX54-F1
#
_cell.length_a   1.000
_cell.length_b   1.000
_cell.length_c   1.000
_cell.angle_alpha   90.00
_cell.angle_beta   90.00
_cell.angle_gamma   90.00
#
_symmetry.space_group_name_H-M   'P 1'
#
loop_
_entity.id
_entity.type
_entity.pdbx_description
1 polymer ?
#
loop_
_entity_poly.entity_id
_entity_poly.type
_entity_poly.pdbx_seq_one_letter_code
_entity_poly.pdbx_strand_id
1 'polypeptide(L)'
;MAVRQTNRAFGLTFAGVFTVIALIGWAVFDTLPRWALVTAAVFLVIALALPVLLLPLNRLWEKLAGGLGHLNNHLILGLFFYGFVTPMGLLMRLLGKDPMCRRPDRAAGSYLVPVGRKASAETYRDLF
;
A
#
# COMPACT_ATOMS: atom_id res chain seq x y z
N MET A 1 3.02 -6.08 -15.13
CA MET A 1 4.49 -6.09 -15.23
C MET A 1 5.07 -5.63 -13.90
N ALA A 2 5.78 -6.49 -13.17
CA ALA A 2 6.50 -6.04 -11.97
C ALA A 2 7.70 -5.19 -12.44
N VAL A 3 7.70 -3.90 -12.13
CA VAL A 3 8.84 -3.02 -12.38
C VAL A 3 9.97 -3.50 -11.46
N ARG A 4 10.91 -4.29 -11.99
CA ARG A 4 12.10 -4.70 -11.24
C ARG A 4 12.99 -3.48 -11.02
N GLN A 5 13.40 -3.24 -9.79
CA GLN A 5 14.32 -2.15 -9.48
C GLN A 5 15.68 -2.46 -10.12
N THR A 6 16.17 -1.54 -10.95
CA THR A 6 17.55 -1.65 -11.48
C THR A 6 18.54 -1.46 -10.33
N ASN A 7 19.65 -2.20 -10.31
CA ASN A 7 20.67 -2.08 -9.26
C ASN A 7 21.22 -0.65 -9.10
N ARG A 8 21.23 0.14 -10.18
CA ARG A 8 21.55 1.57 -10.15
C ARG A 8 20.53 2.39 -9.37
N ALA A 9 19.24 2.14 -9.59
CA ALA A 9 18.16 2.82 -8.87
C ALA A 9 18.22 2.50 -7.37
N PHE A 10 18.48 1.24 -7.01
CA PHE A 10 18.73 0.84 -5.62
C PHE A 10 19.93 1.59 -5.02
N GLY A 11 21.07 1.66 -5.70
CA GLY A 11 22.23 2.41 -5.18
C GLY A 11 21.95 3.90 -5.01
N LEU A 12 21.24 4.51 -5.96
CA LEU A 12 20.86 5.93 -5.92
C LEU A 12 19.85 6.25 -4.81
N THR A 13 18.88 5.37 -4.55
CA THR A 13 17.93 5.59 -3.44
C THR A 13 18.65 5.56 -2.09
N PHE A 14 19.57 4.61 -1.87
CA PHE A 14 20.36 4.57 -0.63
C PHE A 14 21.32 5.75 -0.50
N ALA A 15 21.99 6.16 -1.59
CA ALA A 15 22.80 7.38 -1.58
C ALA A 15 21.97 8.62 -1.20
N GLY A 16 20.76 8.75 -1.76
CA GLY A 16 19.80 9.80 -1.41
C GLY A 16 19.38 9.75 0.05
N VAL A 17 19.00 8.58 0.56
CA VAL A 17 18.59 8.38 1.97
C VAL A 17 19.71 8.77 2.93
N PHE A 18 20.95 8.31 2.72
CA PHE A 18 22.07 8.67 3.59
C PHE A 18 22.43 10.16 3.50
N THR A 19 22.26 10.78 2.32
CA THR A 19 22.44 12.23 2.15
C THR A 19 21.39 12.99 2.97
N VAL A 20 20.11 12.59 2.91
CA VAL A 20 19.04 13.19 3.71
C VAL A 20 19.30 13.01 5.20
N ILE A 21 19.77 11.83 5.65
CA ILE A 21 20.15 11.60 7.05
C ILE A 21 21.28 12.55 7.46
N ALA A 22 22.29 12.74 6.61
CA ALA A 22 23.38 13.67 6.89
C ALA A 22 22.90 15.13 6.99
N LEU A 23 21.99 15.54 6.10
CA LEU A 23 21.39 16.88 6.12
C LEU A 23 20.51 17.10 7.35
N ILE A 24 19.70 16.13 7.76
CA ILE A 24 18.89 16.19 8.98
C ILE A 24 19.82 16.22 10.21
N GLY A 25 20.86 15.40 10.22
CA GLY A 25 21.87 15.38 11.28
C GLY A 25 22.47 16.76 11.50
N TRP A 26 22.87 17.40 10.41
CA TRP A 26 23.40 18.75 10.42
C TRP A 26 22.36 19.79 10.86
N ALA A 27 21.15 19.76 10.31
CA ALA A 27 20.11 20.75 10.60
C ALA A 27 19.56 20.67 12.04
N VAL A 28 19.50 19.47 12.62
CA VAL A 28 18.87 19.24 13.93
C VAL A 28 19.90 19.22 15.07
N PHE A 29 21.08 18.64 14.83
CA PHE A 29 22.07 18.40 15.87
C PHE A 29 23.36 19.21 15.68
N ASP A 30 23.42 20.08 14.66
CA ASP A 30 24.59 20.88 14.25
C ASP A 30 25.89 20.06 14.10
N THR A 31 25.72 18.74 13.93
CA THR A 31 26.78 17.78 13.79
C THR A 31 26.59 17.09 12.46
N LEU A 32 27.61 17.19 11.60
CA LEU A 32 27.58 16.53 10.32
C LEU A 32 28.07 15.09 10.51
N PRO A 33 27.19 14.07 10.44
CA PRO A 33 27.60 12.69 10.61
C PRO A 33 28.47 12.27 9.43
N ARG A 34 29.80 12.39 9.60
CA ARG A 34 30.80 12.04 8.57
C ARG A 34 30.60 10.62 8.04
N TRP A 35 30.20 9.69 8.91
CA TRP A 35 29.91 8.32 8.51
C TRP A 35 28.77 8.24 7.48
N ALA A 36 27.71 9.04 7.62
CA ALA A 36 26.56 9.05 6.70
C ALA A 36 26.92 9.67 5.34
N LEU A 37 27.78 10.70 5.32
CA LEU A 37 28.29 11.25 4.07
C LEU A 37 29.22 10.28 3.35
N VAL A 38 30.11 9.61 4.09
CA VAL A 38 31.01 8.59 3.51
C VAL A 38 30.20 7.44 2.93
N THR A 39 29.18 6.94 3.63
CA THR A 39 28.32 5.87 3.10
C THR A 39 27.54 6.36 1.88
N ALA A 40 26.97 7.58 1.89
CA ALA A 40 26.29 8.14 0.74
C ALA A 40 27.20 8.21 -0.51
N ALA A 41 28.43 8.71 -0.35
CA ALA A 41 29.40 8.81 -1.43
C ALA A 41 29.81 7.43 -1.96
N VAL A 42 30.05 6.45 -1.07
CA VAL A 42 30.37 5.07 -1.46
C VAL A 42 29.23 4.45 -2.27
N PHE A 43 27.98 4.57 -1.80
CA PHE A 43 26.81 4.06 -2.53
C PHE A 43 26.64 4.74 -3.88
N LEU A 44 26.86 6.05 -3.98
CA LEU A 44 26.78 6.82 -5.23
C LEU A 44 27.84 6.33 -6.24
N VAL A 45 29.10 6.20 -5.80
CA VAL A 45 30.20 5.75 -6.67
C VAL A 45 29.96 4.32 -7.15
N ILE A 46 29.56 3.40 -6.26
CA ILE A 46 29.26 2.02 -6.64
C ILE A 46 28.07 1.96 -7.59
N ALA A 47 27.02 2.76 -7.37
CA ALA A 47 25.85 2.80 -8.25
C ALA A 47 26.20 3.25 -9.68
N LEU A 48 27.13 4.19 -9.83
CA LEU A 48 27.54 4.74 -11.12
C LEU A 48 28.60 3.87 -11.82
N ALA A 49 29.63 3.43 -11.10
CA ALA A 49 30.77 2.71 -11.68
C ALA A 49 30.47 1.21 -11.85
N LEU A 50 29.99 0.54 -10.80
CA LEU A 50 29.92 -0.93 -10.72
C LEU A 50 28.62 -1.38 -10.01
N PRO A 51 27.45 -1.20 -10.63
CA PRO A 51 26.17 -1.54 -10.01
C PRO A 51 25.96 -3.05 -9.82
N VAL A 52 26.79 -3.89 -10.45
CA VAL A 52 26.73 -5.35 -10.29
C VAL A 52 27.06 -5.77 -8.84
N LEU A 53 27.91 -5.01 -8.14
CA LEU A 53 28.25 -5.29 -6.74
C LEU A 53 27.03 -5.13 -5.80
N LEU A 54 26.06 -4.29 -6.19
CA LEU A 54 24.81 -4.08 -5.44
C LEU A 54 23.76 -5.15 -5.72
N LEU A 55 23.97 -6.07 -6.67
CA LEU A 55 23.01 -7.11 -7.03
C LEU A 55 22.59 -8.02 -5.86
N PRO A 56 23.50 -8.62 -5.06
CA PRO A 56 23.09 -9.49 -3.96
C PRO A 56 22.31 -8.72 -2.89
N LEU A 57 22.71 -7.47 -2.63
CA LEU A 57 22.06 -6.59 -1.67
C LEU A 57 20.66 -6.18 -2.15
N ASN A 58 20.53 -5.80 -3.41
CA ASN A 58 19.23 -5.47 -4.02
C ASN A 58 18.27 -6.66 -3.97
N ARG A 59 18.74 -7.88 -4.29
CA ARG A 59 17.90 -9.09 -4.20
C ARG A 59 17.44 -9.39 -2.78
N LEU A 60 18.30 -9.18 -1.77
CA LEU A 60 17.93 -9.35 -0.38
C LEU A 60 16.90 -8.30 0.04
N TRP A 61 17.12 -7.05 -0.35
CA TRP A 61 16.20 -5.95 -0.10
C TRP A 61 14.85 -6.18 -0.77
N GLU A 62 14.79 -6.63 -2.03
CA GLU A 62 13.55 -6.95 -2.72
C GLU A 62 12.72 -8.00 -1.97
N LYS A 63 13.37 -9.04 -1.42
CA LYS A 63 12.68 -10.06 -0.61
C LYS A 63 12.11 -9.48 0.68
N LEU A 64 12.89 -8.66 1.39
CA LEU A 64 12.45 -8.00 2.62
C LEU A 64 11.32 -7.00 2.34
N ALA A 65 11.49 -6.15 1.33
CA ALA A 65 10.50 -5.17 0.91
C ALA A 65 9.20 -5.84 0.43
N GLY A 66 9.29 -6.99 -0.26
CA GLY A 66 8.12 -7.78 -0.64
C GLY A 66 7.36 -8.32 0.57
N GLY A 67 8.07 -8.85 1.57
CA GLY A 67 7.46 -9.31 2.82
C GLY A 67 6.80 -8.17 3.62
N LEU A 68 7.50 -7.05 3.76
CA LEU A 68 6.97 -5.84 4.39
C LEU A 68 5.75 -5.28 3.64
N GLY A 69 5.79 -5.29 2.30
CA GLY A 69 4.68 -4.85 1.47
C GLY A 69 3.44 -5.71 1.68
N HIS A 70 3.61 -7.03 1.79
CA HIS A 70 2.51 -7.94 2.09
C HIS A 70 1.91 -7.68 3.47
N LEU A 71 2.75 -7.51 4.50
CA LEU A 71 2.30 -7.17 5.85
C LEU A 71 1.57 -5.83 5.87
N ASN A 72 2.13 -4.80 5.23
CA ASN A 72 1.54 -3.47 5.15
C ASN A 72 0.16 -3.49 4.48
N ASN A 73 0.00 -4.27 3.41
CA ASN A 73 -1.29 -4.43 2.74
C ASN A 73 -2.36 -5.02 3.69
N HIS A 74 -2.00 -6.06 4.45
CA HIS A 74 -2.91 -6.65 5.45
C HIS A 74 -3.17 -5.71 6.62
N LEU A 75 -2.16 -4.96 7.06
CA LEU A 75 -2.27 -4.00 8.15
C LEU A 75 -3.24 -2.86 7.76
N ILE A 76 -3.06 -2.27 6.58
CA ILE A 76 -3.93 -1.19 6.08
C ILE A 76 -5.35 -1.71 5.90
N LEU A 77 -5.53 -2.87 5.27
CA LEU A 77 -6.86 -3.44 5.06
C LEU A 77 -7.54 -3.80 6.40
N GLY A 78 -6.80 -4.40 7.33
CA GLY A 78 -7.28 -4.72 8.66
C GLY A 78 -7.65 -3.46 9.44
N LEU A 79 -6.80 -2.45 9.45
CA LEU A 79 -7.07 -1.17 10.10
C LEU A 79 -8.29 -0.49 9.49
N PHE A 80 -8.44 -0.50 8.16
CA PHE A 80 -9.62 0.04 7.51
C PHE A 80 -10.90 -0.73 7.88
N PHE A 81 -10.82 -2.06 7.85
CA PHE A 81 -11.96 -2.91 8.16
C PHE A 81 -12.39 -2.76 9.63
N TYR A 82 -11.46 -2.78 10.58
CA TYR A 82 -11.78 -2.67 12.00
C TYR A 82 -11.98 -1.22 12.46
N GLY A 83 -11.36 -0.24 11.80
CA GLY A 83 -11.48 1.17 12.11
C GLY A 83 -12.70 1.85 11.51
N PHE A 84 -13.18 1.40 10.35
CA PHE A 84 -14.30 2.03 9.64
C PHE A 84 -15.46 1.07 9.38
N VAL A 85 -15.20 -0.06 8.71
CA VAL A 85 -16.27 -0.96 8.24
C VAL A 85 -17.01 -1.61 9.41
N THR A 86 -16.26 -2.17 10.35
CA THR A 86 -16.78 -2.86 11.54
C THR A 86 -17.59 -1.93 12.45
N PRO A 87 -17.08 -0.76 12.87
CA PRO A 87 -17.86 0.15 13.71
C PRO A 87 -19.07 0.71 13.00
N MET A 88 -19.00 0.97 11.69
CA MET A 88 -20.16 1.37 10.90
C MET A 88 -21.23 0.27 10.89
N GLY A 89 -20.84 -0.99 10.66
CA GLY A 89 -21.77 -2.13 10.71
C GLY A 89 -22.38 -2.33 12.11
N LEU A 90 -21.58 -2.14 13.17
CA LEU A 90 -22.07 -2.19 14.54
C LEU A 90 -23.08 -1.07 14.83
N LEU A 91 -22.78 0.16 14.38
CA LEU A 91 -23.67 1.30 14.51
C LEU A 91 -25.00 1.08 13.78
N MET A 92 -24.97 0.54 12.55
CA MET A 92 -26.20 0.20 11.82
C MET A 92 -27.03 -0.86 12.57
N ARG A 93 -26.36 -1.87 13.15
CA ARG A 93 -27.01 -2.92 13.95
C ARG A 93 -27.63 -2.37 15.23
N LEU A 94 -26.98 -1.42 15.91
CA LEU A 94 -27.51 -0.72 17.08
C LEU A 94 -28.70 0.18 16.72
N LEU A 95 -28.66 0.85 15.57
CA LEU A 95 -29.76 1.66 15.03
C LEU A 95 -30.91 0.82 14.45
N GLY A 96 -30.82 -0.51 14.50
CA GLY A 96 -31.84 -1.42 13.96
C GLY A 96 -31.93 -1.44 12.42
N LYS A 97 -30.97 -0.82 11.71
CA LYS A 97 -30.92 -0.81 10.24
C LYS A 97 -30.29 -2.11 9.75
N ASP A 98 -31.07 -2.89 9.02
CA ASP A 98 -30.62 -4.09 8.32
C ASP A 98 -30.73 -3.88 6.79
N PRO A 99 -29.74 -3.23 6.15
CA PRO A 99 -29.80 -2.92 4.72
C PRO A 99 -29.78 -4.17 3.82
N MET A 100 -29.39 -5.32 4.36
CA MET A 100 -29.32 -6.57 3.61
C MET A 100 -30.48 -7.52 3.96
N CYS A 101 -31.47 -7.07 4.73
CA CYS A 101 -32.64 -7.86 5.14
C CYS A 101 -32.26 -9.29 5.58
N ARG A 102 -31.18 -9.41 6.38
CA ARG A 102 -30.59 -10.71 6.74
C ARG A 102 -31.42 -11.47 7.76
N ARG A 103 -32.32 -10.77 8.48
CA ARG A 103 -33.21 -11.40 9.44
C ARG A 103 -34.23 -12.29 8.71
N PRO A 104 -34.28 -13.60 9.00
CA PRO A 104 -35.26 -14.48 8.39
C PRO A 104 -36.66 -14.11 8.91
N ASP A 105 -37.54 -13.76 8.00
CA ASP A 105 -38.96 -13.57 8.25
C ASP A 105 -39.70 -14.91 8.03
N ARG A 106 -40.26 -15.45 9.11
CA ARG A 106 -41.03 -16.71 9.06
C ARG A 106 -42.43 -16.53 8.48
N ALA A 107 -42.94 -15.30 8.41
CA ALA A 107 -44.22 -14.98 7.79
C ALA A 107 -44.08 -14.67 6.29
N ALA A 108 -42.86 -14.49 5.77
CA ALA A 108 -42.63 -14.23 4.37
C ALA A 108 -42.84 -15.49 3.53
N GLY A 109 -43.77 -15.44 2.57
CA GLY A 109 -44.02 -16.53 1.62
C GLY A 109 -42.88 -16.74 0.61
N SER A 110 -42.04 -15.74 0.38
CA SER A 110 -40.83 -15.82 -0.46
C SER A 110 -39.91 -14.63 -0.20
N TYR A 111 -38.59 -14.83 -0.31
CA TYR A 111 -37.57 -13.77 -0.25
C TYR A 111 -37.21 -13.20 -1.63
N LEU A 112 -37.83 -13.70 -2.70
CA LEU A 112 -37.57 -13.20 -4.06
C LEU A 112 -38.14 -11.79 -4.20
N VAL A 113 -37.25 -10.84 -4.47
CA VAL A 113 -37.64 -9.46 -4.77
C VAL A 113 -37.75 -9.32 -6.29
N PRO A 114 -38.85 -8.75 -6.82
CA PRO A 114 -38.98 -8.52 -8.25
C PRO A 114 -37.86 -7.60 -8.74
N VAL A 115 -37.04 -8.10 -9.66
CA VAL A 115 -35.99 -7.30 -10.29
C VAL A 115 -36.64 -6.46 -11.37
N GLY A 116 -36.72 -5.14 -11.16
CA GLY A 116 -37.09 -4.21 -12.21
C GLY A 116 -36.05 -4.27 -13.32
N ARG A 117 -36.37 -4.89 -14.46
CA ARG A 117 -35.48 -4.88 -15.63
C ARG A 117 -35.29 -3.43 -16.06
N LYS A 118 -34.12 -2.86 -15.79
CA LYS A 118 -33.69 -1.55 -16.32
C LYS A 118 -33.28 -1.62 -17.80
N ALA A 119 -33.68 -2.68 -18.51
CA ALA A 119 -33.45 -2.84 -19.93
C ALA A 119 -34.51 -2.04 -20.70
N SER A 120 -34.41 -0.71 -20.69
CA SER A 120 -35.16 0.17 -21.58
C SER A 120 -34.30 0.52 -22.79
N ALA A 121 -34.93 0.91 -23.90
CA ALA A 121 -34.22 1.34 -25.11
C ALA A 121 -33.21 2.48 -24.84
N GLU A 122 -33.45 3.29 -23.82
CA GLU A 122 -32.54 4.34 -23.35
C GLU A 122 -31.31 3.77 -22.65
N THR A 123 -31.44 2.82 -21.71
CA THR A 123 -30.31 2.21 -21.00
C THR A 123 -29.33 1.48 -21.92
N TYR A 124 -29.79 0.97 -23.08
CA TYR A 124 -28.93 0.29 -24.05
C TYR A 124 -27.97 1.23 -24.78
N ARG A 125 -28.29 2.53 -24.89
CA ARG A 125 -27.40 3.51 -25.53
C ARG A 125 -26.14 3.81 -24.74
N ASP A 126 -26.18 3.65 -23.42
CA ASP A 126 -25.06 3.99 -22.52
C ASP A 126 -24.08 2.83 -22.30
N LEU A 127 -24.37 1.65 -22.86
CA LEU A 127 -23.58 0.42 -22.68
C LEU A 127 -22.53 0.20 -23.80
N PHE A 128 -22.53 1.01 -24.85
CA PHE A 128 -21.61 0.93 -26.00
C PHE A 128 -21.10 2.33 -26.37
#